data_AF-A0A8C7KF68-F1
#
_entry.id   AF-A0A8C7KF68-F1
#
_cell.length_a   1.000
_cell.length_b   1.000
_cell.length_c   1.000
_cell.angle_alpha   90.00
_cell.angle_beta   90.00
_cell.angle_gamma   90.00
#
_symmetry.space_group_name_H-M   'P 1'
#
loop_
_entity.id
_entity.type
_entity.pdbx_description
1 polymer ?
#
loop_
_entity_poly.entity_id
_entity_poly.type
_entity_poly.pdbx_seq_one_letter_code
_entity_poly.pdbx_strand_id
1 'polypeptide(L)'
;DVHTPCGVHTKQKNEKYLGNEETGPHWNKESILSLGKLAFQQLVKGNLIFYEEDLKEADIDVNEASVYSGLCTQLFKEECGLYQDKVFCFVHLSIQEFLAAVYVFLSFINNNKNLLAELQSTSRNFCVNKQRRKVTFYKSAVDKALQSETGNLDLFLRFLLGLSLESNQKHLRGLLTKTRSSSQSHEETVKYIKEKIRENPSPERSINLFHCLNELNDHSLVEEIQRYLRSGSLSEPNLSPAQWSALVFVLLTSEKELDVFDLKKYSRSEEGLLRLLPVVKASRAVLLSGCGVTEEGCASLVSALESNPSHLRELDLSNNDLKDSGVELLSAGLGNPHCKLETLRLSGCLVTEEGCASLVSALRSNPSHLRELDLSYNHPGDSGVRLLSAGLEDPHCRLEKLNVEHGGENRMKPGLRKYVCDLTLDPNTVNRLLSLSEENRKVTCRREEQPYPERFEGCGQVLCREGLTGRCYWEVEWSGGGAVIGVTYKGISRRGWGDDCCLGYNDKSWSLFCYDNSYIACHNNNVTTIDVPSSSPHRVGVYLDWPAGTLSFYRASSDTLTHLITFTSTFTEPLYPGFRVWFDSSVSLK
;
A
#
# COMPACT_ATOMS: atom_id res chain seq x y z
N ASP A 1 15.85 24.44 22.04
CA ASP A 1 16.83 24.99 22.99
C ASP A 1 16.88 24.25 24.31
N VAL A 2 17.70 23.19 24.36
CA VAL A 2 18.80 23.02 25.32
C VAL A 2 19.88 22.30 24.52
N HIS A 3 20.76 23.09 23.89
CA HIS A 3 21.93 22.60 23.20
C HIS A 3 23.03 22.33 24.24
N THR A 4 23.37 21.07 24.45
CA THR A 4 24.68 20.70 24.99
C THR A 4 25.53 20.20 23.81
N PRO A 5 26.52 20.99 23.34
CA PRO A 5 27.40 20.55 22.27
C PRO A 5 28.46 19.64 22.86
N CYS A 6 28.33 18.32 22.71
CA CYS A 6 29.46 17.41 22.89
C CYS A 6 30.42 17.60 21.71
N GLY A 7 31.31 18.58 21.81
CA GLY A 7 32.47 18.72 20.95
C GLY A 7 33.40 17.53 21.15
N VAL A 8 33.35 16.56 20.24
CA VAL A 8 34.32 15.46 20.17
C VAL A 8 35.64 16.03 19.68
N HIS A 9 36.55 16.37 20.60
CA HIS A 9 37.95 16.58 20.25
C HIS A 9 38.65 15.22 20.13
N THR A 10 38.64 14.66 18.93
CA THR A 10 39.58 13.60 18.55
C THR A 10 40.99 14.19 18.55
N LYS A 11 41.76 13.95 19.62
CA LYS A 11 43.23 14.06 19.55
C LYS A 11 43.74 12.96 18.62
N GLN A 12 43.76 13.28 17.32
CA GLN A 12 44.39 12.46 16.30
C GLN A 12 45.91 12.46 16.59
N LYS A 13 46.39 11.45 17.30
CA LYS A 13 47.83 11.16 17.37
C LYS A 13 48.23 10.60 16.00
N ASN A 14 48.84 11.45 15.19
CA ASN A 14 49.42 11.08 13.90
C ASN A 14 50.63 10.14 14.10
N GLU A 15 50.40 8.83 14.12
CA GLU A 15 51.44 7.82 13.92
C GLU A 15 50.92 6.74 12.98
N LYS A 16 50.68 7.09 11.71
CA LYS A 16 50.22 6.12 10.69
C LYS A 16 51.08 6.03 9.42
N TYR A 17 52.34 6.52 9.45
CA TYR A 17 53.23 6.44 8.28
C TYR A 17 54.72 6.17 8.57
N LEU A 18 55.05 5.50 9.67
CA LEU A 18 56.38 4.89 9.82
C LEU A 18 56.18 3.48 10.37
N GLY A 19 56.50 2.49 9.54
CA GLY A 19 56.29 1.08 9.80
C GLY A 19 57.16 0.57 10.94
N ASN A 20 56.64 0.66 12.15
CA ASN A 20 56.97 -0.25 13.24
C ASN A 20 55.68 -0.98 13.63
N GLU A 21 55.71 -2.31 13.47
CA GLU A 21 54.69 -3.23 13.95
C GLU A 21 54.66 -3.20 15.48
N GLU A 22 53.91 -2.25 16.06
CA GLU A 22 53.39 -2.45 17.41
C GLU A 22 52.20 -3.41 17.29
N THR A 23 52.37 -4.58 17.90
CA THR A 23 51.39 -5.66 18.00
C THR A 23 50.09 -5.16 18.61
N GLY A 24 49.14 -4.73 17.77
CA GLY A 24 47.75 -4.58 18.16
C GLY A 24 47.18 -5.93 18.61
N PRO A 25 46.22 -5.97 19.54
CA PRO A 25 45.64 -7.21 20.03
C PRO A 25 45.04 -7.96 18.85
N HIS A 26 45.44 -9.22 18.73
CA HIS A 26 44.85 -10.15 17.79
C HIS A 26 43.38 -10.32 18.19
N TRP A 27 42.44 -9.77 17.43
CA TRP A 27 41.00 -9.90 17.71
C TRP A 27 40.64 -11.37 17.91
N ASN A 28 40.41 -11.76 19.17
CA ASN A 28 40.10 -13.12 19.53
C ASN A 28 38.64 -13.21 20.03
N LYS A 29 38.14 -14.44 20.11
CA LYS A 29 36.76 -14.71 20.51
C LYS A 29 36.43 -14.21 21.91
N GLU A 30 37.40 -14.21 22.81
CA GLU A 30 37.23 -13.79 24.20
C GLU A 30 37.05 -12.27 24.29
N SER A 31 37.88 -11.49 23.59
CA SER A 31 37.76 -10.02 23.54
C SER A 31 36.39 -9.55 23.04
N ILE A 32 35.84 -10.18 22.00
CA ILE A 32 34.50 -9.84 21.46
C ILE A 32 33.40 -10.15 22.49
N LEU A 33 33.51 -11.28 23.19
CA LEU A 33 32.53 -11.67 24.20
C LEU A 33 32.59 -10.77 25.43
N SER A 34 33.79 -10.40 25.90
CA SER A 34 33.95 -9.47 27.02
C SER A 34 33.40 -8.08 26.68
N LEU A 35 33.69 -7.56 25.49
CA LEU A 35 33.11 -6.28 25.02
C LEU A 35 31.58 -6.35 24.90
N GLY A 36 31.04 -7.45 24.36
CA GLY A 36 29.60 -7.62 24.27
C GLY A 36 28.92 -7.80 25.64
N LYS A 37 29.60 -8.42 26.62
CA LYS A 37 29.16 -8.50 28.02
C LYS A 37 29.05 -7.11 28.63
N LEU A 38 30.10 -6.29 28.51
CA LEU A 38 30.11 -4.90 28.95
C LEU A 38 28.96 -4.11 28.29
N ALA A 39 28.84 -4.22 26.97
CA ALA A 39 27.82 -3.51 26.20
C ALA A 39 26.41 -3.86 26.70
N PHE A 40 26.13 -5.14 26.93
CA PHE A 40 24.83 -5.59 27.47
C PHE A 40 24.57 -5.09 28.89
N GLN A 41 25.56 -5.16 29.79
CA GLN A 41 25.43 -4.67 31.16
C GLN A 41 25.10 -3.18 31.19
N GLN A 42 25.85 -2.37 30.43
CA GLN A 42 25.62 -0.93 30.38
C GLN A 42 24.32 -0.57 29.68
N LEU A 43 23.93 -1.32 28.64
CA LEU A 43 22.65 -1.12 27.95
C LEU A 43 21.44 -1.33 28.89
N VAL A 44 21.47 -2.40 29.70
CA VAL A 44 20.42 -2.70 30.67
C VAL A 44 20.38 -1.66 31.80
N LYS A 45 21.55 -1.13 32.21
CA LYS A 45 21.64 -0.03 33.20
C LYS A 45 21.19 1.32 32.61
N GLY A 46 21.08 1.46 31.29
CA GLY A 46 20.76 2.73 30.61
C GLY A 46 21.95 3.69 30.52
N ASN A 47 23.18 3.17 30.65
CA ASN A 47 24.41 3.95 30.68
C ASN A 47 25.04 4.10 29.29
N LEU A 48 25.42 5.32 28.93
CA LEU A 48 26.20 5.64 27.72
C LEU A 48 27.70 5.76 27.98
N ILE A 49 28.07 6.05 29.22
CA ILE A 49 29.44 6.14 29.71
C ILE A 49 29.66 5.13 30.83
N PHE A 50 30.89 4.65 30.97
CA PHE A 50 31.29 3.65 31.95
C PHE A 50 32.74 3.85 32.39
N TYR A 51 33.11 3.25 33.52
CA TYR A 51 34.37 3.51 34.22
C TYR A 51 35.29 2.27 34.23
N GLU A 52 36.47 2.42 34.84
CA GLU A 52 37.44 1.33 34.96
C GLU A 52 36.89 0.13 35.74
N GLU A 53 36.00 0.33 36.70
CA GLU A 53 35.34 -0.75 37.44
C GLU A 53 34.45 -1.60 36.54
N ASP A 54 33.70 -0.97 35.63
CA ASP A 54 32.81 -1.66 34.69
C ASP A 54 33.62 -2.52 33.71
N LEU A 55 34.79 -2.04 33.26
CA LEU A 55 35.72 -2.81 32.43
C LEU A 55 36.23 -4.06 33.16
N LYS A 56 36.60 -3.91 34.43
CA LYS A 56 37.04 -5.04 35.28
C LYS A 56 35.92 -6.03 35.52
N GLU A 57 34.68 -5.58 35.73
CA GLU A 57 33.49 -6.44 35.88
C GLU A 57 33.22 -7.26 34.60
N ALA A 58 33.57 -6.71 33.43
CA ALA A 58 33.46 -7.36 32.14
C ALA A 58 34.68 -8.22 31.76
N ASP A 59 35.65 -8.40 32.66
CA ASP A 59 36.90 -9.15 32.42
C ASP A 59 37.78 -8.52 31.32
N ILE A 60 37.80 -7.18 31.23
CA ILE A 60 38.62 -6.42 30.26
C ILE A 60 39.76 -5.71 31.00
N ASP A 61 41.00 -5.92 30.55
CA ASP A 61 42.14 -5.15 31.06
C ASP A 61 42.02 -3.68 30.64
N VAL A 62 42.12 -2.77 31.60
CA VAL A 62 42.08 -1.32 31.40
C VAL A 62 43.17 -0.85 30.42
N ASN A 63 44.31 -1.54 30.37
CA ASN A 63 45.37 -1.23 29.41
C ASN A 63 44.97 -1.62 27.97
N GLU A 64 44.25 -2.73 27.80
CA GLU A 64 43.68 -3.14 26.50
C GLU A 64 42.47 -2.28 26.08
N ALA A 65 41.74 -1.69 27.04
CA ALA A 65 40.58 -0.84 26.77
C ALA A 65 40.91 0.36 25.86
N SER A 66 42.12 0.91 26.01
CA SER A 66 42.65 1.99 25.17
C SER A 66 42.95 1.57 23.72
N VAL A 67 43.07 0.25 23.47
CA VAL A 67 43.44 -0.35 22.18
C VAL A 67 42.23 -0.73 21.33
N TYR A 68 41.02 -0.80 21.92
CA TYR A 68 39.77 -0.96 21.16
C TYR A 68 39.31 0.35 20.49
N SER A 69 40.24 1.20 20.05
CA SER A 69 40.02 2.60 19.63
C SER A 69 39.08 2.78 18.42
N GLY A 70 38.60 1.70 17.82
CA GLY A 70 37.55 1.70 16.78
C GLY A 70 36.12 1.39 17.28
N LEU A 71 35.96 0.85 18.50
CA LEU A 71 34.67 0.49 19.10
C LEU A 71 34.41 1.19 20.43
N CYS A 72 35.46 1.43 21.22
CA CYS A 72 35.44 2.11 22.50
C CYS A 72 36.41 3.29 22.46
N THR A 73 36.05 4.43 23.04
CA THR A 73 36.90 5.63 23.11
C THR A 73 36.94 6.14 24.54
N GLN A 74 38.14 6.49 24.99
CA GLN A 74 38.33 7.23 26.23
C GLN A 74 37.98 8.71 25.97
N LEU A 75 37.00 9.25 26.68
CA LEU A 75 36.49 10.61 26.47
C LEU A 75 37.35 11.66 27.18
N PHE A 76 37.55 11.52 28.49
CA PHE A 76 38.36 12.40 29.33
C PHE A 76 38.75 11.71 30.64
N LYS A 77 39.55 12.39 31.47
CA LYS A 77 39.79 12.01 32.87
C LYS A 77 38.94 12.91 33.75
N GLU A 78 38.06 12.34 34.55
CA GLU A 78 37.29 13.10 35.52
C GLU A 78 38.14 13.30 36.78
N GLU A 79 38.33 14.55 37.20
CA GLU A 79 39.08 14.90 38.42
C GLU A 79 38.10 15.27 39.54
N CYS A 80 37.80 14.30 40.40
CA CYS A 80 37.04 14.51 41.63
C CYS A 80 37.97 14.36 42.84
N GLY A 81 38.63 15.44 43.24
CA GLY A 81 39.53 15.45 44.41
C GLY A 81 40.87 14.75 44.15
N LEU A 82 41.15 13.63 44.85
CA LEU A 82 42.41 12.87 44.76
C LEU A 82 42.36 11.71 43.73
N TYR A 83 41.23 11.49 43.07
CA TYR A 83 41.02 10.38 42.14
C TYR A 83 40.91 10.91 40.70
N GLN A 84 41.64 10.25 39.78
CA GLN A 84 41.57 10.45 38.33
C GLN A 84 40.91 9.22 37.72
N ASP A 85 39.60 9.29 37.46
CA ASP A 85 38.87 8.18 36.85
C ASP A 85 38.82 8.36 35.34
N LYS A 86 39.20 7.31 34.61
CA LYS A 86 39.10 7.31 33.15
C LYS A 86 37.68 6.98 32.74
N VAL A 87 37.09 7.86 31.92
CA VAL A 87 35.73 7.70 31.39
C VAL A 87 35.79 7.13 29.98
N PHE A 88 35.03 6.08 29.74
CA PHE A 88 34.93 5.39 28.46
C PHE A 88 33.50 5.42 27.92
N CYS A 89 33.37 5.36 26.59
CA CYS A 89 32.10 5.13 25.91
C CYS A 89 32.30 4.30 24.65
N PHE A 90 31.22 3.70 24.14
CA PHE A 90 31.24 3.18 22.78
C PHE A 90 31.24 4.35 21.78
N VAL A 91 31.86 4.15 20.61
CA VAL A 91 31.95 5.19 19.56
C VAL A 91 30.56 5.62 19.08
N HIS A 92 29.59 4.71 19.10
CA HIS A 92 28.19 4.98 18.78
C HIS A 92 27.25 4.04 19.55
N LEU A 93 26.06 4.50 19.92
CA LEU A 93 25.07 3.69 20.67
C LEU A 93 24.66 2.42 19.91
N SER A 94 24.51 2.49 18.59
CA SER A 94 24.20 1.29 17.78
C SER A 94 25.28 0.21 17.85
N ILE A 95 26.55 0.58 18.09
CA ILE A 95 27.64 -0.39 18.28
C ILE A 95 27.47 -1.08 19.64
N GLN A 96 27.15 -0.33 20.69
CA GLN A 96 26.84 -0.89 22.01
C GLN A 96 25.65 -1.87 21.92
N GLU A 97 24.56 -1.46 21.28
CA GLU A 97 23.37 -2.30 21.13
C GLU A 97 23.64 -3.55 20.28
N PHE A 98 24.41 -3.42 19.20
CA PHE A 98 24.81 -4.55 18.36
C PHE A 98 25.68 -5.56 19.13
N LEU A 99 26.73 -5.09 19.82
CA LEU A 99 27.62 -5.94 20.61
C LEU A 99 26.87 -6.65 21.75
N ALA A 100 25.95 -5.93 22.40
CA ALA A 100 25.05 -6.50 23.38
C ALA A 100 24.19 -7.63 22.77
N ALA A 101 23.59 -7.40 21.59
CA ALA A 101 22.79 -8.39 20.89
C ALA A 101 23.61 -9.63 20.52
N VAL A 102 24.84 -9.46 20.01
CA VAL A 102 25.78 -10.55 19.71
C VAL A 102 26.08 -11.37 20.96
N TYR A 103 26.41 -10.73 22.08
CA TYR A 103 26.72 -11.42 23.34
C TYR A 103 25.54 -12.22 23.88
N VAL A 104 24.35 -11.62 23.90
CA VAL A 104 23.13 -12.29 24.36
C VAL A 104 22.78 -13.46 23.46
N PHE A 105 22.86 -13.27 22.14
CA PHE A 105 22.63 -14.31 21.16
C PHE A 105 23.60 -15.50 21.33
N LEU A 106 24.90 -15.24 21.41
CA LEU A 106 25.91 -16.28 21.57
C LEU A 106 25.79 -17.02 22.92
N SER A 107 25.49 -16.29 24.00
CA SER A 107 25.25 -16.88 25.32
C SER A 107 24.07 -17.85 25.31
N PHE A 108 23.00 -17.50 24.59
CA PHE A 108 21.84 -18.37 24.45
C PHE A 108 22.13 -19.58 23.55
N ILE A 109 22.72 -19.37 22.36
CA ILE A 109 22.92 -20.44 21.38
C ILE A 109 24.01 -21.44 21.81
N ASN A 110 25.14 -20.96 22.31
CA ASN A 110 26.26 -21.82 22.69
C ASN A 110 26.02 -22.48 24.06
N ASN A 111 25.53 -21.71 25.05
CA ASN A 111 25.49 -22.10 26.46
C ASN A 111 24.08 -22.36 27.00
N ASN A 112 23.02 -22.13 26.21
CA ASN A 112 21.60 -22.19 26.63
C ASN A 112 21.26 -21.26 27.80
N LYS A 113 22.02 -20.16 27.98
CA LYS A 113 21.79 -19.18 29.04
C LYS A 113 20.85 -18.07 28.55
N ASN A 114 19.67 -17.92 29.15
CA ASN A 114 18.75 -16.83 28.84
C ASN A 114 19.00 -15.64 29.78
N LEU A 115 19.94 -14.77 29.40
CA LEU A 115 20.30 -13.57 30.15
C LEU A 115 19.14 -12.58 30.33
N LEU A 116 18.13 -12.63 29.45
CA LEU A 116 16.94 -11.80 29.58
C LEU A 116 16.02 -12.30 30.70
N ALA A 117 15.90 -13.62 30.90
CA ALA A 117 15.09 -14.17 31.99
C ALA A 117 15.71 -13.99 33.39
N GLU A 118 17.04 -13.95 33.48
CA GLU A 118 17.77 -13.78 34.77
C GLU A 118 17.50 -12.42 35.44
N LEU A 119 17.05 -11.42 34.68
CA LEU A 119 16.68 -10.09 35.19
C LEU A 119 15.32 -10.04 35.92
N GLN A 120 14.53 -11.13 35.93
CA GLN A 120 13.15 -11.16 36.45
C GLN A 120 12.92 -12.19 37.57
N SER A 121 13.96 -12.68 38.25
CA SER A 121 13.87 -13.92 39.04
C SER A 121 12.68 -14.02 40.02
N THR A 122 11.69 -14.84 39.66
CA THR A 122 11.00 -15.81 40.53
C THR A 122 10.11 -16.74 39.69
N SER A 123 10.67 -17.70 38.96
CA SER A 123 10.04 -19.04 38.87
C SER A 123 10.94 -20.11 38.23
N ARG A 124 10.69 -21.34 38.68
CA ARG A 124 11.49 -22.56 38.55
C ARG A 124 11.56 -23.14 37.14
N ASN A 125 12.67 -23.85 36.94
CA ASN A 125 12.89 -24.89 35.93
C ASN A 125 11.64 -25.71 35.60
N PHE A 126 11.17 -25.60 34.35
CA PHE A 126 10.40 -26.65 33.69
C PHE A 126 11.24 -27.28 32.59
N CYS A 127 11.24 -28.62 32.53
CA CYS A 127 11.81 -29.40 31.43
C CYS A 127 10.99 -29.16 30.16
N VAL A 128 11.29 -28.06 29.46
CA VAL A 128 10.68 -27.73 28.18
C VAL A 128 11.65 -28.09 27.05
N ASN A 129 11.12 -28.72 25.98
CA ASN A 129 11.84 -29.07 24.75
C ASN A 129 12.63 -27.85 24.19
N LYS A 130 13.83 -28.09 23.64
CA LYS A 130 14.78 -27.06 23.19
C LYS A 130 14.21 -26.09 22.16
N GLN A 131 13.27 -26.54 21.33
CA GLN A 131 12.58 -25.70 20.35
C GLN A 131 11.70 -24.64 21.02
N ARG A 132 10.87 -25.05 22.00
CA ARG A 132 10.06 -24.15 22.81
C ARG A 132 10.91 -23.12 23.53
N ARG A 133 12.12 -23.48 24.01
CA ARG A 133 13.05 -22.53 24.66
C ARG A 133 13.49 -21.38 23.75
N LYS A 134 13.74 -21.64 22.46
CA LYS A 134 14.10 -20.58 21.48
C LYS A 134 12.95 -19.60 21.28
N VAL A 135 11.73 -20.11 21.13
CA VAL A 135 10.54 -19.28 20.97
C VAL A 135 10.31 -18.46 22.24
N THR A 136 10.38 -19.06 23.43
CA THR A 136 10.24 -18.34 24.70
C THR A 136 11.31 -17.26 24.87
N PHE A 137 12.53 -17.50 24.39
CA PHE A 137 13.63 -16.52 24.44
C PHE A 137 13.32 -15.26 23.61
N TYR A 138 12.99 -15.40 22.33
CA TYR A 138 12.70 -14.23 21.49
C TYR A 138 11.41 -13.52 21.91
N LYS A 139 10.38 -14.26 22.35
CA LYS A 139 9.16 -13.66 22.93
C LYS A 139 9.48 -12.80 24.15
N SER A 140 10.32 -13.30 25.06
CA SER A 140 10.77 -12.52 26.23
C SER A 140 11.57 -11.27 25.86
N ALA A 141 12.37 -11.33 24.77
CA ALA A 141 13.06 -10.16 24.25
C ALA A 141 12.09 -9.10 23.72
N VAL A 142 11.07 -9.52 22.96
CA VAL A 142 10.00 -8.65 22.46
C VAL A 142 9.26 -7.97 23.62
N ASP A 143 8.83 -8.74 24.63
CA ASP A 143 8.14 -8.20 25.79
C ASP A 143 8.97 -7.16 26.55
N LYS A 144 10.27 -7.40 26.71
CA LYS A 144 11.17 -6.45 27.37
C LYS A 144 11.36 -5.16 26.59
N ALA A 145 11.49 -5.23 25.28
CA ALA A 145 11.57 -4.02 24.46
C ALA A 145 10.28 -3.21 24.56
N LEU A 146 9.12 -3.87 24.59
CA LEU A 146 7.83 -3.22 24.77
C LEU A 146 7.64 -2.62 26.18
N GLN A 147 8.22 -3.23 27.21
CA GLN A 147 8.21 -2.71 28.60
C GLN A 147 9.17 -1.55 28.82
N SER A 148 10.17 -1.36 27.95
CA SER A 148 11.11 -0.24 28.05
C SER A 148 10.43 1.08 27.69
N GLU A 149 10.24 1.96 28.66
CA GLU A 149 9.63 3.28 28.44
C GLU A 149 10.44 4.15 27.46
N THR A 150 11.78 4.07 27.51
CA THR A 150 12.68 4.92 26.71
C THR A 150 13.00 4.35 25.33
N GLY A 151 12.70 3.07 25.06
CA GLY A 151 13.02 2.45 23.77
C GLY A 151 14.49 2.08 23.60
N ASN A 152 15.27 2.12 24.68
CA ASN A 152 16.68 1.74 24.69
C ASN A 152 16.97 0.27 24.32
N LEU A 153 15.94 -0.56 24.16
CA LEU A 153 16.08 -1.96 23.72
C LEU A 153 15.59 -2.20 22.30
N ASP A 154 15.11 -1.16 21.61
CA ASP A 154 14.44 -1.30 20.32
C ASP A 154 15.42 -1.74 19.22
N LEU A 155 16.56 -1.04 19.08
CA LEU A 155 17.58 -1.40 18.09
C LEU A 155 18.34 -2.68 18.50
N PHE A 156 18.56 -2.89 19.80
CA PHE A 156 19.04 -4.16 20.33
C PHE A 156 18.15 -5.35 19.91
N LEU A 157 16.82 -5.22 20.02
CA LEU A 157 15.88 -6.27 19.64
C LEU A 157 15.96 -6.57 18.14
N ARG A 158 16.04 -5.53 17.30
CA ARG A 158 16.22 -5.67 15.84
C ARG A 158 17.46 -6.48 15.52
N PHE A 159 18.62 -6.11 16.09
CA PHE A 159 19.85 -6.88 15.90
C PHE A 159 19.72 -8.32 16.41
N LEU A 160 19.11 -8.53 17.58
CA LEU A 160 18.96 -9.87 18.15
C LEU A 160 18.12 -10.79 17.25
N LEU A 161 17.04 -10.27 16.66
CA LEU A 161 16.20 -11.01 15.70
C LEU A 161 16.90 -11.17 14.35
N GLY A 162 17.58 -10.15 13.83
CA GLY A 162 18.38 -10.25 12.62
C GLY A 162 19.47 -11.33 12.74
N LEU A 163 20.14 -11.44 13.90
CA LEU A 163 21.11 -12.50 14.19
C LEU A 163 20.49 -13.90 14.25
N SER A 164 19.19 -14.02 14.47
CA SER A 164 18.50 -15.31 14.46
C SER A 164 18.39 -15.91 13.06
N LEU A 165 18.48 -15.08 12.01
CA LEU A 165 18.47 -15.54 10.63
C LEU A 165 19.75 -16.27 10.26
N GLU A 166 19.58 -17.40 9.55
CA GLU A 166 20.71 -18.22 9.10
C GLU A 166 21.63 -17.48 8.12
N SER A 167 21.05 -16.60 7.28
CA SER A 167 21.77 -15.71 6.37
C SER A 167 22.78 -14.82 7.09
N ASN A 168 22.47 -14.37 8.31
CA ASN A 168 23.33 -13.51 9.11
C ASN A 168 24.31 -14.32 9.99
N GLN A 169 23.91 -15.52 10.44
CA GLN A 169 24.77 -16.41 11.21
C GLN A 169 26.03 -16.88 10.47
N LYS A 170 26.02 -16.90 9.13
CA LYS A 170 27.21 -17.25 8.33
C LYS A 170 28.40 -16.34 8.63
N HIS A 171 28.14 -15.08 9.01
CA HIS A 171 29.17 -14.09 9.37
C HIS A 171 29.73 -14.31 10.79
N LEU A 172 29.07 -15.12 11.62
CA LEU A 172 29.50 -15.44 12.98
C LEU A 172 30.10 -16.85 13.12
N ARG A 173 30.44 -17.52 12.02
CA ARG A 173 30.94 -18.92 12.03
C ARG A 173 32.15 -19.14 12.94
N GLY A 174 33.04 -18.16 13.09
CA GLY A 174 34.18 -18.26 14.02
C GLY A 174 33.82 -18.21 15.50
N LEU A 175 32.63 -17.70 15.84
CA LEU A 175 32.15 -17.53 17.22
C LEU A 175 31.12 -18.60 17.63
N LEU A 176 30.38 -19.14 16.67
CA LEU A 176 29.36 -20.16 16.88
C LEU A 176 29.99 -21.55 17.08
N THR A 177 29.62 -22.24 18.17
CA THR A 177 30.05 -23.64 18.39
C THR A 177 29.02 -24.65 17.90
N LYS A 178 27.80 -24.21 17.55
CA LYS A 178 26.70 -25.04 17.07
C LYS A 178 25.92 -24.30 15.98
N THR A 179 25.94 -24.83 14.75
CA THR A 179 25.10 -24.33 13.66
C THR A 179 23.76 -25.04 13.73
N ARG A 180 22.71 -24.36 14.18
CA ARG A 180 21.36 -24.92 14.09
C ARG A 180 20.29 -23.85 14.25
N SER A 181 19.75 -23.39 13.14
CA SER A 181 18.42 -22.77 13.10
C SER A 181 17.37 -23.82 12.74
N SER A 182 16.19 -23.71 13.31
CA SER A 182 15.01 -24.51 12.95
C SER A 182 13.93 -23.52 12.55
N SER A 183 13.48 -23.59 11.30
CA SER A 183 12.50 -22.67 10.69
C SER A 183 11.27 -22.44 11.58
N GLN A 184 10.80 -23.49 12.25
CA GLN A 184 9.62 -23.48 13.10
C GLN A 184 9.67 -22.47 14.27
N SER A 185 10.85 -22.11 14.81
CA SER A 185 10.92 -21.12 15.91
C SER A 185 10.74 -19.67 15.42
N HIS A 186 11.09 -19.41 14.16
CA HIS A 186 10.91 -18.08 13.58
C HIS A 186 9.44 -17.81 13.28
N GLU A 187 8.72 -18.78 12.70
CA GLU A 187 7.28 -18.66 12.44
C GLU A 187 6.49 -18.35 13.72
N GLU A 188 6.78 -19.04 14.83
CA GLU A 188 6.11 -18.75 16.12
C GLU A 188 6.45 -17.37 16.69
N THR A 189 7.67 -16.87 16.46
CA THR A 189 8.11 -15.53 16.90
C THR A 189 7.44 -14.45 16.06
N VAL A 190 7.42 -14.62 14.74
CA VAL A 190 6.71 -13.75 13.78
C VAL A 190 5.23 -13.66 14.14
N LYS A 191 4.57 -14.82 14.38
CA LYS A 191 3.16 -14.85 14.79
C LYS A 191 2.92 -14.03 16.04
N TYR A 192 3.81 -14.15 17.02
CA TYR A 192 3.72 -13.42 18.27
C TYR A 192 3.93 -11.90 18.11
N ILE A 193 4.89 -11.48 17.30
CA ILE A 193 5.08 -10.06 16.98
C ILE A 193 3.81 -9.49 16.32
N LYS A 194 3.17 -10.23 15.42
CA LYS A 194 1.89 -9.84 14.80
C LYS A 194 0.76 -9.73 15.84
N GLU A 195 0.69 -10.66 16.78
CA GLU A 195 -0.25 -10.57 17.91
C GLU A 195 0.00 -9.29 18.73
N LYS A 196 1.25 -8.97 19.05
CA LYS A 196 1.61 -7.74 19.78
C LYS A 196 1.30 -6.45 19.02
N ILE A 197 1.44 -6.43 17.70
CA ILE A 197 1.00 -5.29 16.88
C ILE A 197 -0.52 -5.12 16.95
N ARG A 198 -1.28 -6.23 16.95
CA ARG A 198 -2.75 -6.20 17.04
C ARG A 198 -3.25 -5.77 18.43
N GLU A 199 -2.46 -5.94 19.48
CA GLU A 199 -2.73 -5.37 20.81
C GLU A 199 -2.65 -3.82 20.82
N ASN A 200 -2.26 -3.19 19.71
CA ASN A 200 -2.24 -1.74 19.48
C ASN A 200 -1.37 -0.96 20.49
N PRO A 201 -0.05 -1.24 20.57
CA PRO A 201 0.86 -0.47 21.41
C PRO A 201 1.08 0.93 20.82
N SER A 202 1.89 1.77 21.49
CA SER A 202 2.15 3.13 20.98
C SER A 202 2.71 3.11 19.54
N PRO A 203 2.55 4.19 18.76
CA PRO A 203 3.05 4.27 17.39
C PRO A 203 4.54 3.91 17.26
N GLU A 204 5.38 4.39 18.18
CA GLU A 204 6.82 4.12 18.21
C GLU A 204 7.11 2.63 18.39
N ARG A 205 6.38 1.98 19.30
CA ARG A 205 6.51 0.53 19.54
C ARG A 205 6.02 -0.30 18.39
N SER A 206 4.91 0.10 17.78
CA SER A 206 4.40 -0.55 16.58
C SER A 206 5.43 -0.48 15.47
N ILE A 207 5.99 0.70 15.18
CA ILE A 207 7.07 0.87 14.19
C ILE A 207 8.25 -0.05 14.52
N ASN A 208 8.68 -0.12 15.79
CA ASN A 208 9.76 -1.03 16.19
C ASN A 208 9.43 -2.51 15.94
N LEU A 209 8.22 -2.96 16.25
CA LEU A 209 7.79 -4.34 15.99
C LEU A 209 7.70 -4.64 14.47
N PHE A 210 7.33 -3.66 13.65
CA PHE A 210 7.37 -3.81 12.20
C PHE A 210 8.81 -3.87 11.66
N HIS A 211 9.73 -3.08 12.20
CA HIS A 211 11.16 -3.27 11.92
C HIS A 211 11.60 -4.68 12.29
N CYS A 212 11.19 -5.20 13.44
CA CYS A 212 11.48 -6.58 13.84
C CYS A 212 10.94 -7.62 12.83
N LEU A 213 9.74 -7.42 12.25
CA LEU A 213 9.22 -8.27 11.18
C LEU A 213 10.07 -8.16 9.91
N ASN A 214 10.49 -6.95 9.56
CA ASN A 214 11.36 -6.70 8.41
C ASN A 214 12.74 -7.36 8.57
N GLU A 215 13.36 -7.26 9.76
CA GLU A 215 14.60 -7.96 10.10
C GLU A 215 14.47 -9.48 10.01
N LEU A 216 13.26 -10.02 10.15
CA LEU A 216 12.95 -11.44 10.01
C LEU A 216 12.52 -11.81 8.57
N ASN A 217 12.58 -10.87 7.61
CA ASN A 217 12.09 -11.01 6.24
C ASN A 217 10.60 -11.42 6.14
N ASP A 218 9.76 -11.00 7.09
CA ASP A 218 8.31 -11.25 7.05
C ASP A 218 7.55 -9.99 6.59
N HIS A 219 7.01 -10.04 5.37
CA HIS A 219 6.15 -8.98 4.80
C HIS A 219 4.66 -9.36 4.83
N SER A 220 4.32 -10.54 5.34
CA SER A 220 2.97 -11.09 5.21
C SER A 220 1.90 -10.34 6.00
N LEU A 221 2.28 -9.61 7.07
CA LEU A 221 1.33 -8.72 7.76
C LEU A 221 0.89 -7.54 6.86
N VAL A 222 1.81 -7.00 6.05
CA VAL A 222 1.47 -5.93 5.10
C VAL A 222 0.57 -6.47 4.00
N GLU A 223 0.84 -7.68 3.50
CA GLU A 223 -0.04 -8.35 2.54
C GLU A 223 -1.44 -8.64 3.15
N GLU A 224 -1.50 -9.03 4.42
CA GLU A 224 -2.76 -9.22 5.16
C GLU A 224 -3.56 -7.92 5.27
N ILE A 225 -2.90 -6.81 5.65
CA ILE A 225 -3.52 -5.48 5.73
C ILE A 225 -3.98 -5.02 4.34
N GLN A 226 -3.16 -5.18 3.30
CA GLN A 226 -3.53 -4.85 1.93
C GLN A 226 -4.75 -5.64 1.46
N ARG A 227 -4.78 -6.96 1.72
CA ARG A 227 -5.91 -7.81 1.37
C ARG A 227 -7.19 -7.40 2.12
N TYR A 228 -7.05 -7.08 3.41
CA TYR A 228 -8.15 -6.59 4.23
C TYR A 228 -8.73 -5.28 3.68
N LEU A 229 -7.87 -4.30 3.42
CA LEU A 229 -8.26 -3.00 2.87
C LEU A 229 -8.90 -3.11 1.47
N ARG A 230 -8.41 -4.00 0.61
CA ARG A 230 -9.02 -4.27 -0.70
C ARG A 230 -10.39 -4.94 -0.62
N SER A 231 -10.64 -5.72 0.44
CA SER A 231 -11.86 -6.52 0.57
C SER A 231 -13.11 -5.70 0.88
N GLY A 232 -12.97 -4.42 1.26
CA GLY A 232 -14.09 -3.49 1.44
C GLY A 232 -15.17 -3.99 2.40
N SER A 233 -14.79 -4.79 3.41
CA SER A 233 -15.73 -5.39 4.37
C SER A 233 -16.60 -4.33 5.04
N LEU A 234 -17.92 -4.52 5.00
CA LEU A 234 -18.98 -3.62 5.50
C LEU A 234 -18.97 -3.40 7.03
N SER A 235 -18.05 -4.03 7.77
CA SER A 235 -17.88 -3.88 9.21
C SER A 235 -16.44 -3.47 9.52
N GLU A 236 -16.16 -2.17 9.49
CA GLU A 236 -14.82 -1.64 9.77
C GLU A 236 -14.49 -1.71 11.27
N PRO A 237 -13.34 -2.28 11.61
CA PRO A 237 -12.41 -1.57 12.46
C PRO A 237 -11.45 -0.76 11.57
N ASN A 238 -11.49 0.57 11.71
CA ASN A 238 -10.50 1.49 11.16
C ASN A 238 -9.11 1.08 11.65
N LEU A 239 -8.10 1.08 10.76
CA LEU A 239 -6.71 0.92 11.20
C LEU A 239 -6.38 1.98 12.25
N SER A 240 -5.71 1.56 13.32
CA SER A 240 -5.27 2.51 14.34
C SER A 240 -4.21 3.46 13.78
N PRO A 241 -4.00 4.64 14.40
CA PRO A 241 -2.90 5.53 14.00
C PRO A 241 -1.54 4.83 13.97
N ALA A 242 -1.29 3.91 14.90
CA ALA A 242 -0.05 3.14 14.96
C ALA A 242 0.10 2.17 13.78
N GLN A 243 -0.99 1.54 13.35
CA GLN A 243 -1.01 0.66 12.17
C GLN A 243 -0.81 1.45 10.88
N TRP A 244 -1.39 2.65 10.76
CA TRP A 244 -1.14 3.55 9.64
C TRP A 244 0.32 3.98 9.56
N SER A 245 0.91 4.43 10.67
CA SER A 245 2.32 4.83 10.73
C SER A 245 3.24 3.68 10.34
N ALA A 246 2.94 2.46 10.81
CA ALA A 246 3.70 1.29 10.45
C ALA A 246 3.57 0.93 8.96
N LEU A 247 2.37 1.01 8.38
CA LEU A 247 2.15 0.76 6.96
C LEU A 247 2.95 1.75 6.11
N VAL A 248 2.90 3.04 6.43
CA VAL A 248 3.70 4.07 5.78
C VAL A 248 5.19 3.73 5.86
N PHE A 249 5.67 3.37 7.05
CA PHE A 249 7.06 3.00 7.25
C PHE A 249 7.49 1.84 6.35
N VAL A 250 6.72 0.75 6.28
CA VAL A 250 7.08 -0.42 5.46
C VAL A 250 7.07 -0.07 3.96
N LEU A 251 6.10 0.73 3.51
CA LEU A 251 6.06 1.16 2.11
C LEU A 251 7.29 1.98 1.74
N LEU A 252 7.74 2.88 2.63
CA LEU A 252 8.90 3.74 2.40
C LEU A 252 10.26 3.03 2.55
N THR A 253 10.32 1.92 3.29
CA THR A 253 11.56 1.19 3.56
C THR A 253 11.70 -0.12 2.80
N SER A 254 10.74 -0.45 1.93
CA SER A 254 10.85 -1.59 1.03
C SER A 254 12.06 -1.43 0.10
N GLU A 255 12.79 -2.51 -0.14
CA GLU A 255 13.93 -2.53 -1.08
C GLU A 255 13.50 -2.23 -2.53
N LYS A 256 12.20 -2.34 -2.85
CA LYS A 256 11.65 -1.95 -4.14
C LYS A 256 11.36 -0.45 -4.13
N GLU A 257 11.96 0.29 -5.06
CA GLU A 257 11.58 1.69 -5.30
C GLU A 257 10.07 1.80 -5.53
N LEU A 258 9.43 2.74 -4.81
CA LEU A 258 8.03 3.11 -5.00
C LEU A 258 7.88 3.88 -6.32
N ASP A 259 8.00 3.18 -7.45
CA ASP A 259 7.85 3.79 -8.77
C ASP A 259 6.38 4.18 -9.01
N VAL A 260 5.44 3.28 -8.73
CA VAL A 260 3.99 3.50 -8.90
C VAL A 260 3.23 3.18 -7.61
N PHE A 261 2.61 4.19 -7.02
CA PHE A 261 1.75 4.07 -5.86
C PHE A 261 0.28 4.20 -6.27
N ASP A 262 -0.47 3.11 -6.10
CA ASP A 262 -1.91 3.06 -6.40
C ASP A 262 -2.69 3.02 -5.08
N LEU A 263 -3.36 4.14 -4.76
CA LEU A 263 -4.08 4.26 -3.50
C LEU A 263 -5.23 3.25 -3.42
N LYS A 264 -5.87 2.86 -4.54
CA LYS A 264 -6.98 1.89 -4.53
C LYS A 264 -6.58 0.52 -3.96
N LYS A 265 -5.28 0.21 -3.94
CA LYS A 265 -4.75 -1.02 -3.33
C LYS A 265 -4.80 -1.00 -1.80
N TYR A 266 -5.01 0.17 -1.19
CA TYR A 266 -4.97 0.42 0.25
C TYR A 266 -6.21 1.16 0.77
N SER A 267 -6.74 2.15 0.06
CA SER A 267 -7.95 2.85 0.47
C SER A 267 -8.64 3.47 -0.75
N ARG A 268 -9.96 3.59 -0.67
CA ARG A 268 -10.76 4.34 -1.66
C ARG A 268 -11.36 5.59 -1.01
N SER A 269 -10.61 6.23 -0.12
CA SER A 269 -11.04 7.42 0.61
C SER A 269 -9.95 8.47 0.71
N GLU A 270 -10.38 9.72 0.88
CA GLU A 270 -9.50 10.86 1.18
C GLU A 270 -8.72 10.66 2.48
N GLU A 271 -9.33 10.10 3.53
CA GLU A 271 -8.60 9.78 4.78
C GLU A 271 -7.41 8.86 4.49
N GLY A 272 -7.57 7.88 3.59
CA GLY A 272 -6.47 7.03 3.15
C GLY A 272 -5.36 7.81 2.44
N LEU A 273 -5.71 8.78 1.58
CA LEU A 273 -4.76 9.70 0.94
C LEU A 273 -3.98 10.49 2.00
N LEU A 274 -4.67 11.08 2.98
CA LEU A 274 -4.04 11.89 4.03
C LEU A 274 -3.08 11.05 4.89
N ARG A 275 -3.49 9.84 5.29
CA ARG A 275 -2.66 8.91 6.07
C ARG A 275 -1.43 8.41 5.30
N LEU A 276 -1.56 8.24 3.98
CA LEU A 276 -0.49 7.74 3.11
C LEU A 276 0.26 8.86 2.36
N LEU A 277 0.03 10.12 2.70
CA LEU A 277 0.69 11.26 2.08
C LEU A 277 2.23 11.17 2.08
N PRO A 278 2.91 10.64 3.13
CA PRO A 278 4.36 10.45 3.07
C PRO A 278 4.80 9.51 1.93
N VAL A 279 4.00 8.48 1.64
CA VAL A 279 4.26 7.54 0.53
C VAL A 279 4.05 8.25 -0.81
N VAL A 280 2.99 9.06 -0.92
CA VAL A 280 2.74 9.90 -2.11
C VAL A 280 3.91 10.84 -2.40
N LYS A 281 4.48 11.49 -1.37
CA LYS A 281 5.66 12.38 -1.51
C LYS A 281 6.91 11.67 -2.01
N ALA A 282 7.08 10.40 -1.65
CA ALA A 282 8.22 9.58 -2.05
C ALA A 282 8.04 8.88 -3.41
N SER A 283 6.82 8.89 -3.97
CA SER A 283 6.49 8.12 -5.17
C SER A 283 6.75 8.91 -6.46
N ARG A 284 7.14 8.19 -7.53
CA ARG A 284 7.30 8.79 -8.87
C ARG A 284 5.96 8.93 -9.61
N ALA A 285 5.08 7.94 -9.52
CA ALA A 285 3.76 7.97 -10.11
C ALA A 285 2.68 7.62 -9.06
N VAL A 286 1.60 8.39 -9.03
CA VAL A 286 0.54 8.26 -8.03
C VAL A 286 -0.83 8.15 -8.71
N LEU A 287 -1.53 7.04 -8.45
CA LEU A 287 -2.85 6.73 -9.00
C LEU A 287 -3.93 6.89 -7.92
N LEU A 288 -4.76 7.91 -8.06
CA LEU A 288 -5.83 8.31 -7.13
C LEU A 288 -7.20 8.34 -7.81
N SER A 289 -7.34 7.68 -8.96
CA SER A 289 -8.56 7.80 -9.73
C SER A 289 -9.78 7.32 -8.93
N GLY A 290 -10.81 8.14 -8.75
CA GLY A 290 -12.02 7.74 -8.00
C GLY A 290 -11.76 7.33 -6.55
N CYS A 291 -10.80 7.97 -5.89
CA CYS A 291 -10.50 7.79 -4.46
C CYS A 291 -11.26 8.78 -3.55
N GLY A 292 -12.18 9.57 -4.11
CA GLY A 292 -12.97 10.54 -3.37
C GLY A 292 -12.16 11.75 -2.90
N VAL A 293 -11.16 12.16 -3.69
CA VAL A 293 -10.31 13.32 -3.40
C VAL A 293 -11.16 14.60 -3.46
N THR A 294 -11.10 15.42 -2.40
CA THR A 294 -11.77 16.73 -2.34
C THR A 294 -10.75 17.87 -2.44
N GLU A 295 -11.18 19.11 -2.18
CA GLU A 295 -10.30 20.27 -2.13
C GLU A 295 -9.19 20.13 -1.07
N GLU A 296 -9.48 19.50 0.08
CA GLU A 296 -8.47 19.25 1.13
C GLU A 296 -7.41 18.25 0.64
N GLY A 297 -7.83 17.18 -0.02
CA GLY A 297 -6.93 16.26 -0.70
C GLY A 297 -6.07 16.95 -1.77
N CYS A 298 -6.65 17.86 -2.57
CA CYS A 298 -5.89 18.67 -3.54
C CYS A 298 -4.81 19.52 -2.85
N ALA A 299 -5.14 20.22 -1.76
CA ALA A 299 -4.16 21.01 -1.01
C ALA A 299 -3.02 20.14 -0.45
N SER A 300 -3.34 18.93 0.02
CA SER A 300 -2.34 17.96 0.47
C SER A 300 -1.43 17.49 -0.65
N LEU A 301 -1.98 17.26 -1.85
CA LEU A 301 -1.22 16.90 -3.05
C LEU A 301 -0.32 18.03 -3.55
N VAL A 302 -0.77 19.29 -3.45
CA VAL A 302 0.07 20.47 -3.73
C VAL A 302 1.31 20.45 -2.83
N SER A 303 1.15 20.15 -1.53
CA SER A 303 2.31 20.03 -0.62
C SER A 303 3.30 18.92 -1.02
N ALA A 304 2.86 17.92 -1.81
CA ALA A 304 3.72 16.89 -2.38
C ALA A 304 4.41 17.37 -3.66
N LEU A 305 3.70 18.10 -4.52
CA LEU A 305 4.27 18.72 -5.72
C LEU A 305 5.38 19.73 -5.39
N GLU A 306 5.20 20.50 -4.31
CA GLU A 306 6.12 21.53 -3.84
C GLU A 306 7.28 21.00 -2.98
N SER A 307 7.29 19.70 -2.67
CA SER A 307 8.35 19.10 -1.87
C SER A 307 9.72 19.25 -2.55
N ASN A 308 10.79 19.37 -1.76
CA ASN A 308 12.15 19.49 -2.28
C ASN A 308 13.07 18.41 -1.67
N PRO A 309 13.50 17.39 -2.45
CA PRO A 309 13.18 17.17 -3.86
C PRO A 309 11.77 16.57 -4.07
N SER A 310 11.06 16.99 -5.11
CA SER A 310 9.84 16.33 -5.57
C SER A 310 10.17 15.17 -6.51
N HIS A 311 9.73 13.97 -6.13
CA HIS A 311 9.87 12.75 -6.92
C HIS A 311 8.71 12.55 -7.90
N LEU A 312 7.58 13.20 -7.67
CA LEU A 312 6.35 13.00 -8.44
C LEU A 312 6.52 13.48 -9.89
N ARG A 313 6.20 12.59 -10.84
CA ARG A 313 6.21 12.81 -12.29
C ARG A 313 4.86 12.52 -12.92
N GLU A 314 4.09 11.58 -12.36
CA GLU A 314 2.75 11.26 -12.86
C GLU A 314 1.72 11.32 -11.74
N LEU A 315 0.61 12.03 -11.99
CA LEU A 315 -0.52 12.13 -11.07
C LEU A 315 -1.82 11.86 -11.83
N ASP A 316 -2.50 10.77 -11.46
CA ASP A 316 -3.82 10.44 -11.97
C ASP A 316 -4.90 10.69 -10.92
N LEU A 317 -5.69 11.73 -11.16
CA LEU A 317 -6.82 12.16 -10.33
C LEU A 317 -8.17 11.93 -11.03
N SER A 318 -8.20 11.18 -12.12
CA SER A 318 -9.40 10.94 -12.92
C SER A 318 -10.57 10.41 -12.07
N ASN A 319 -11.82 10.75 -12.38
CA ASN A 319 -13.00 10.29 -11.63
C ASN A 319 -13.12 10.80 -10.18
N ASN A 320 -12.42 11.88 -9.80
CA ASN A 320 -12.71 12.62 -8.58
C ASN A 320 -13.46 13.90 -8.91
N ASP A 321 -14.51 14.25 -8.16
CA ASP A 321 -15.36 15.42 -8.44
C ASP A 321 -14.70 16.73 -7.95
N LEU A 322 -13.50 17.02 -8.47
CA LEU A 322 -12.64 18.14 -8.03
C LEU A 322 -13.23 19.51 -8.33
N LYS A 323 -13.97 19.63 -9.45
CA LYS A 323 -14.48 20.90 -10.00
C LYS A 323 -13.36 21.91 -10.28
N ASP A 324 -13.73 23.13 -10.63
CA ASP A 324 -12.77 24.20 -10.92
C ASP A 324 -11.95 24.61 -9.70
N SER A 325 -12.52 24.60 -8.49
CA SER A 325 -11.83 24.94 -7.24
C SER A 325 -10.68 23.98 -6.91
N GLY A 326 -10.89 22.67 -7.05
CA GLY A 326 -9.83 21.69 -6.88
C GLY A 326 -8.73 21.83 -7.94
N VAL A 327 -9.09 22.19 -9.18
CA VAL A 327 -8.13 22.44 -10.27
C VAL A 327 -7.35 23.73 -10.06
N GLU A 328 -7.96 24.77 -9.50
CA GLU A 328 -7.28 26.02 -9.13
C GLU A 328 -6.16 25.76 -8.11
N LEU A 329 -6.43 24.97 -7.07
CA LEU A 329 -5.42 24.55 -6.09
C LEU A 329 -4.26 23.81 -6.75
N LEU A 330 -4.56 22.81 -7.59
CA LEU A 330 -3.53 22.06 -8.31
C LEU A 330 -2.72 22.97 -9.26
N SER A 331 -3.38 23.91 -9.92
CA SER A 331 -2.75 24.88 -10.82
C SER A 331 -1.74 25.77 -10.08
N ALA A 332 -2.04 26.18 -8.84
CA ALA A 332 -1.08 26.91 -8.00
C ALA A 332 0.20 26.09 -7.76
N GLY A 333 0.07 24.79 -7.47
CA GLY A 333 1.21 23.88 -7.31
C GLY A 333 1.98 23.63 -8.61
N LEU A 334 1.30 23.55 -9.75
CA LEU A 334 1.94 23.42 -11.08
C LEU A 334 2.77 24.65 -11.44
N GLY A 335 2.29 25.84 -11.08
CA GLY A 335 2.99 27.11 -11.29
C GLY A 335 4.26 27.28 -10.43
N ASN A 336 4.51 26.38 -9.48
CA ASN A 336 5.72 26.40 -8.66
C ASN A 336 6.95 25.97 -9.50
N PRO A 337 8.04 26.76 -9.56
CA PRO A 337 9.23 26.44 -10.36
C PRO A 337 9.95 25.13 -9.97
N HIS A 338 9.67 24.58 -8.78
CA HIS A 338 10.23 23.31 -8.33
C HIS A 338 9.35 22.11 -8.68
N CYS A 339 8.14 22.34 -9.20
CA CYS A 339 7.25 21.28 -9.66
C CYS A 339 7.87 20.60 -10.90
N LYS A 340 7.96 19.28 -10.85
CA LYS A 340 8.55 18.43 -11.91
C LYS A 340 7.52 17.48 -12.52
N LEU A 341 6.23 17.75 -12.34
CA LEU A 341 5.18 16.87 -12.84
C LEU A 341 5.18 16.86 -14.38
N GLU A 342 5.19 15.67 -14.96
CA GLU A 342 5.22 15.43 -16.41
C GLU A 342 3.85 15.02 -16.94
N THR A 343 3.07 14.29 -16.16
CA THR A 343 1.76 13.78 -16.55
C THR A 343 0.71 14.12 -15.49
N LEU A 344 -0.36 14.77 -15.92
CA LEU A 344 -1.52 15.07 -15.10
C LEU A 344 -2.80 14.56 -15.78
N ARG A 345 -3.51 13.66 -15.13
CA ARG A 345 -4.80 13.15 -15.60
C ARG A 345 -5.92 13.63 -14.69
N LEU A 346 -6.82 14.43 -15.24
CA LEU A 346 -7.99 15.03 -14.60
C LEU A 346 -9.28 14.58 -15.30
N SER A 347 -9.25 13.38 -15.89
CA SER A 347 -10.34 12.93 -16.74
C SER A 347 -11.61 12.68 -15.92
N GLY A 348 -12.72 13.32 -16.32
CA GLY A 348 -13.98 13.25 -15.59
C GLY A 348 -13.91 13.82 -14.18
N CYS A 349 -13.33 15.03 -14.03
CA CYS A 349 -13.22 15.75 -12.77
C CYS A 349 -14.20 16.92 -12.59
N LEU A 350 -15.17 17.07 -13.51
CA LEU A 350 -16.13 18.18 -13.55
C LEU A 350 -15.48 19.55 -13.79
N VAL A 351 -14.41 19.57 -14.58
CA VAL A 351 -13.68 20.80 -14.94
C VAL A 351 -14.45 21.56 -16.02
N THR A 352 -14.55 22.88 -15.86
CA THR A 352 -15.19 23.78 -16.82
C THR A 352 -14.17 24.71 -17.51
N GLU A 353 -14.66 25.72 -18.22
CA GLU A 353 -13.85 26.79 -18.80
C GLU A 353 -12.96 27.49 -17.74
N GLU A 354 -13.45 27.66 -16.51
CA GLU A 354 -12.75 28.36 -15.44
C GLU A 354 -11.51 27.57 -14.97
N GLY A 355 -11.66 26.27 -14.68
CA GLY A 355 -10.53 25.42 -14.32
C GLY A 355 -9.51 25.29 -15.45
N CYS A 356 -9.96 25.30 -16.72
CA CYS A 356 -9.06 25.34 -17.87
C CYS A 356 -8.23 26.62 -17.91
N ALA A 357 -8.82 27.78 -17.60
CA ALA A 357 -8.09 29.04 -17.53
C ALA A 357 -7.01 29.03 -16.44
N SER A 358 -7.30 28.45 -15.27
CA SER A 358 -6.34 28.26 -14.18
C SER A 358 -5.15 27.38 -14.60
N LEU A 359 -5.42 26.26 -15.28
CA LEU A 359 -4.37 25.38 -15.81
C LEU A 359 -3.47 26.09 -16.82
N VAL A 360 -4.07 26.84 -17.77
CA VAL A 360 -3.31 27.60 -18.78
C VAL A 360 -2.42 28.66 -18.12
N SER A 361 -2.92 29.34 -17.08
CA SER A 361 -2.14 30.31 -16.30
C SER A 361 -0.91 29.66 -15.66
N ALA A 362 -1.08 28.49 -15.04
CA ALA A 362 0.01 27.74 -14.42
C ALA A 362 1.04 27.22 -15.44
N LEU A 363 0.58 26.75 -16.61
CA LEU A 363 1.46 26.30 -17.68
C LEU A 363 2.29 27.43 -18.28
N ARG A 364 1.77 28.66 -18.28
CA ARG A 364 2.54 29.85 -18.71
C ARG A 364 3.57 30.28 -17.67
N SER A 365 3.27 30.14 -16.38
CA SER A 365 4.19 30.54 -15.30
C SER A 365 5.32 29.54 -15.09
N ASN A 366 5.08 28.24 -15.31
CA ASN A 366 6.07 27.18 -15.21
C ASN A 366 5.98 26.20 -16.41
N PRO A 367 6.48 26.60 -17.59
CA PRO A 367 6.22 25.89 -18.85
C PRO A 367 7.04 24.59 -19.05
N SER A 368 7.95 24.25 -18.14
CA SER A 368 9.09 23.38 -18.48
C SER A 368 8.90 21.87 -18.28
N HIS A 369 7.84 21.41 -17.60
CA HIS A 369 7.79 20.00 -17.16
C HIS A 369 6.56 19.21 -17.63
N LEU A 370 5.36 19.80 -17.71
CA LEU A 370 4.17 19.03 -18.08
C LEU A 370 4.18 18.67 -19.58
N ARG A 371 4.10 17.38 -19.87
CA ARG A 371 4.13 16.77 -21.22
C ARG A 371 2.80 16.13 -21.60
N GLU A 372 2.04 15.64 -20.63
CA GLU A 372 0.72 15.04 -20.87
C GLU A 372 -0.34 15.64 -19.93
N LEU A 373 -1.43 16.14 -20.52
CA LEU A 373 -2.61 16.64 -19.81
C LEU A 373 -3.86 15.97 -20.37
N ASP A 374 -4.53 15.19 -19.54
CA ASP A 374 -5.80 14.55 -19.89
C ASP A 374 -6.96 15.22 -19.15
N LEU A 375 -7.77 15.96 -19.91
CA LEU A 375 -9.02 16.62 -19.49
C LEU A 375 -10.24 15.96 -20.14
N SER A 376 -10.12 14.77 -20.72
CA SER A 376 -11.26 14.05 -21.30
C SER A 376 -12.40 13.88 -20.29
N TYR A 377 -13.62 13.73 -20.80
CA TYR A 377 -14.82 13.54 -19.97
C TYR A 377 -15.13 14.72 -19.01
N ASN A 378 -14.58 15.91 -19.24
CA ASN A 378 -14.95 17.17 -18.60
C ASN A 378 -15.83 18.05 -19.53
N HIS A 379 -16.04 19.32 -19.16
CA HIS A 379 -16.75 20.31 -19.96
C HIS A 379 -15.93 21.60 -20.14
N PRO A 380 -14.75 21.53 -20.80
CA PRO A 380 -13.88 22.69 -20.98
C PRO A 380 -14.49 23.82 -21.81
N GLY A 381 -15.64 23.59 -22.48
CA GLY A 381 -16.27 24.56 -23.38
C GLY A 381 -15.41 24.96 -24.58
N ASP A 382 -15.98 25.71 -25.51
CA ASP A 382 -15.23 26.20 -26.68
C ASP A 382 -14.13 27.18 -26.25
N SER A 383 -14.39 27.99 -25.20
CA SER A 383 -13.43 28.96 -24.70
C SER A 383 -12.22 28.28 -24.04
N GLY A 384 -12.45 27.28 -23.19
CA GLY A 384 -11.36 26.56 -22.52
C GLY A 384 -10.53 25.73 -23.50
N VAL A 385 -11.17 25.07 -24.48
CA VAL A 385 -10.44 24.38 -25.56
C VAL A 385 -9.56 25.34 -26.35
N ARG A 386 -10.08 26.53 -26.68
CA ARG A 386 -9.29 27.57 -27.37
C ARG A 386 -8.12 28.07 -26.51
N LEU A 387 -8.33 28.30 -25.22
CA LEU A 387 -7.26 28.73 -24.29
C LEU A 387 -6.15 27.68 -24.17
N LEU A 388 -6.53 26.41 -24.01
CA LEU A 388 -5.58 25.30 -23.93
C LEU A 388 -4.80 25.14 -25.25
N SER A 389 -5.49 25.24 -26.39
CA SER A 389 -4.86 25.14 -27.72
C SER A 389 -3.90 26.30 -27.99
N ALA A 390 -4.28 27.53 -27.64
CA ALA A 390 -3.38 28.69 -27.74
C ALA A 390 -2.17 28.59 -26.80
N GLY A 391 -2.32 27.91 -25.65
CA GLY A 391 -1.21 27.59 -24.74
C GLY A 391 -0.17 26.65 -25.35
N LEU A 392 -0.58 25.75 -26.27
CA LEU A 392 0.31 24.86 -27.01
C LEU A 392 1.15 25.58 -28.08
N GLU A 393 0.70 26.75 -28.54
CA GLU A 393 1.44 27.57 -29.52
C GLU A 393 2.60 28.34 -28.88
N ASP A 394 2.66 28.41 -27.54
CA ASP A 394 3.75 29.05 -26.82
C ASP A 394 5.06 28.26 -27.05
N PRO A 395 6.14 28.89 -27.56
CA PRO A 395 7.42 28.21 -27.81
C PRO A 395 8.07 27.58 -26.58
N HIS A 396 7.67 28.00 -25.38
CA HIS A 396 8.16 27.46 -24.13
C HIS A 396 7.32 26.29 -23.62
N CYS A 397 6.09 26.10 -24.14
CA CYS A 397 5.24 24.98 -23.78
C CYS A 397 5.85 23.65 -24.21
N ARG A 398 5.85 22.67 -23.31
CA ARG A 398 6.34 21.30 -23.57
C ARG A 398 5.24 20.25 -23.61
N LEU A 399 3.99 20.68 -23.61
CA LEU A 399 2.85 19.77 -23.61
C LEU A 399 2.77 19.06 -24.97
N GLU A 400 3.00 17.75 -24.97
CA GLU A 400 3.05 16.89 -26.17
C GLU A 400 1.69 16.24 -26.43
N LYS A 401 0.95 15.93 -25.37
CA LYS A 401 -0.37 15.29 -25.46
C LYS A 401 -1.38 16.09 -24.65
N LEU A 402 -2.42 16.54 -25.33
CA LEU A 402 -3.59 17.16 -24.73
C LEU A 402 -4.83 16.36 -25.16
N ASN A 403 -5.59 15.86 -24.19
CA ASN A 403 -6.89 15.26 -24.45
C ASN A 403 -7.98 16.14 -23.84
N VAL A 404 -8.89 16.65 -24.68
CA VAL A 404 -10.02 17.51 -24.28
C VAL A 404 -11.36 16.95 -24.78
N GLU A 405 -11.42 15.64 -25.08
CA GLU A 405 -12.65 14.99 -25.54
C GLU A 405 -13.76 15.14 -24.49
N HIS A 406 -14.66 16.10 -24.70
CA HIS A 406 -15.84 16.31 -23.88
C HIS A 406 -17.01 15.50 -24.48
N GLY A 407 -17.84 14.87 -23.65
CA GLY A 407 -19.01 14.15 -24.15
C GLY A 407 -20.33 14.80 -23.80
N GLY A 408 -20.36 16.13 -23.93
CA GLY A 408 -21.55 16.95 -23.81
C GLY A 408 -21.90 17.38 -22.38
N GLU A 409 -22.89 18.26 -22.26
CA GLU A 409 -23.37 18.86 -21.00
C GLU A 409 -23.85 17.80 -19.99
N ASN A 410 -24.34 16.66 -20.47
CA ASN A 410 -24.80 15.52 -19.65
C ASN A 410 -23.70 14.96 -18.70
N ARG A 411 -22.42 15.30 -18.95
CA ARG A 411 -21.27 14.89 -18.13
C ARG A 411 -21.03 15.77 -16.90
N MET A 412 -21.79 16.86 -16.70
CA MET A 412 -21.73 17.69 -15.49
C MET A 412 -22.57 17.14 -14.33
N LYS A 413 -22.66 15.80 -14.22
CA LYS A 413 -23.29 15.11 -13.10
C LYS A 413 -22.19 14.55 -12.19
N PRO A 414 -22.32 14.60 -10.86
CA PRO A 414 -21.34 14.00 -9.96
C PRO A 414 -21.32 12.47 -10.08
N GLY A 415 -20.18 11.87 -9.71
CA GLY A 415 -19.98 10.43 -9.69
C GLY A 415 -20.14 9.73 -11.05
N LEU A 416 -20.46 8.43 -11.03
CA LEU A 416 -20.47 7.60 -12.25
C LEU A 416 -21.55 7.99 -13.26
N ARG A 417 -22.58 8.73 -12.84
CA ARG A 417 -23.66 9.22 -13.71
C ARG A 417 -23.18 10.21 -14.78
N LYS A 418 -21.95 10.73 -14.70
CA LYS A 418 -21.33 11.49 -15.79
C LYS A 418 -21.04 10.66 -17.04
N TYR A 419 -20.97 9.33 -16.89
CA TYR A 419 -20.64 8.40 -17.97
C TYR A 419 -21.88 7.73 -18.59
N VAL A 420 -23.09 8.22 -18.31
CA VAL A 420 -24.33 7.61 -18.82
C VAL A 420 -24.25 7.42 -20.34
N CYS A 421 -24.50 6.20 -20.79
CA CYS A 421 -24.61 5.84 -22.20
C CYS A 421 -25.99 5.29 -22.51
N ASP A 422 -26.51 5.65 -23.69
CA ASP A 422 -27.75 5.10 -24.20
C ASP A 422 -27.49 3.74 -24.85
N LEU A 423 -28.19 2.71 -24.38
CA LEU A 423 -28.06 1.34 -24.86
C LEU A 423 -29.39 0.85 -25.43
N THR A 424 -29.31 0.01 -26.46
CA THR A 424 -30.49 -0.63 -27.08
C THR A 424 -30.27 -2.13 -27.25
N LEU A 425 -31.29 -2.93 -26.96
CA LEU A 425 -31.23 -4.38 -27.12
C LEU A 425 -31.25 -4.76 -28.61
N ASP A 426 -30.35 -5.64 -29.04
CA ASP A 426 -30.21 -6.08 -30.43
C ASP A 426 -31.16 -7.26 -30.73
N PRO A 427 -32.20 -7.07 -31.57
CA PRO A 427 -33.11 -8.13 -31.98
C PRO A 427 -32.45 -9.27 -32.77
N ASN A 428 -31.21 -9.09 -33.25
CA ASN A 428 -30.44 -10.14 -33.93
C ASN A 428 -29.59 -11.00 -32.98
N THR A 429 -29.77 -10.82 -31.67
CA THR A 429 -29.11 -11.64 -30.66
C THR A 429 -30.10 -12.33 -29.74
N VAL A 430 -31.33 -11.83 -29.64
CA VAL A 430 -32.34 -12.24 -28.67
C VAL A 430 -32.79 -13.70 -28.86
N ASN A 431 -32.76 -14.48 -27.78
CA ASN A 431 -33.31 -15.84 -27.76
C ASN A 431 -34.84 -15.84 -28.02
N ARG A 432 -35.37 -16.92 -28.62
CA ARG A 432 -36.81 -17.00 -28.98
C ARG A 432 -37.77 -16.93 -27.81
N LEU A 433 -37.34 -17.32 -26.61
CA LEU A 433 -38.19 -17.24 -25.43
C LEU A 433 -38.22 -15.82 -24.84
N LEU A 434 -37.52 -14.86 -25.43
CA LEU A 434 -37.47 -13.49 -24.96
C LEU A 434 -38.24 -12.56 -25.90
N SER A 435 -39.00 -11.64 -25.33
CA SER A 435 -39.73 -10.59 -26.05
C SER A 435 -39.14 -9.22 -25.72
N LEU A 436 -38.92 -8.38 -26.73
CA LEU A 436 -38.44 -7.01 -26.58
C LEU A 436 -39.63 -6.04 -26.57
N SER A 437 -39.55 -5.01 -25.72
CA SER A 437 -40.56 -3.96 -25.58
C SER A 437 -39.91 -2.63 -25.21
N GLU A 438 -40.70 -1.56 -25.09
CA GLU A 438 -40.22 -0.21 -24.71
C GLU A 438 -39.08 0.26 -25.64
N GLU A 439 -39.31 0.24 -26.95
CA GLU A 439 -38.31 0.63 -27.96
C GLU A 439 -36.98 -0.15 -27.83
N ASN A 440 -37.07 -1.46 -27.57
CA ASN A 440 -35.95 -2.36 -27.31
C ASN A 440 -35.11 -1.97 -26.08
N ARG A 441 -35.71 -1.31 -25.08
CA ARG A 441 -35.06 -1.06 -23.78
C ARG A 441 -35.44 -2.07 -22.71
N LYS A 442 -36.46 -2.91 -22.95
CA LYS A 442 -36.91 -3.93 -22.02
C LYS A 442 -36.99 -5.31 -22.66
N VAL A 443 -36.57 -6.33 -21.92
CA VAL A 443 -36.66 -7.74 -22.30
C VAL A 443 -37.42 -8.53 -21.24
N THR A 444 -38.36 -9.35 -21.67
CA THR A 444 -39.19 -10.20 -20.80
C THR A 444 -39.20 -11.63 -21.32
N CYS A 445 -39.01 -12.60 -20.43
CA CYS A 445 -39.12 -14.02 -20.77
C CYS A 445 -40.59 -14.44 -20.93
N ARG A 446 -40.90 -15.18 -22.00
CA ARG A 446 -42.24 -15.63 -22.38
C ARG A 446 -42.25 -17.14 -22.59
N ARG A 447 -43.45 -17.73 -22.54
CA ARG A 447 -43.69 -19.15 -22.86
C ARG A 447 -43.61 -19.44 -24.35
N GLU A 448 -43.94 -18.46 -25.19
CA GLU A 448 -44.10 -18.63 -26.63
C GLU A 448 -42.87 -18.13 -27.38
N GLU A 449 -42.45 -18.89 -28.39
CA GLU A 449 -41.32 -18.53 -29.24
C GLU A 449 -41.65 -17.29 -30.09
N GLN A 450 -40.73 -16.33 -30.09
CA GLN A 450 -40.78 -15.11 -30.88
C GLN A 450 -40.05 -15.26 -32.23
N PRO A 451 -40.50 -14.58 -33.29
CA PRO A 451 -40.02 -14.79 -34.66
C PRO A 451 -38.71 -14.02 -34.97
N TYR A 452 -37.60 -14.40 -34.35
CA TYR A 452 -36.28 -13.76 -34.59
C TYR A 452 -35.33 -14.58 -35.50
N PRO A 453 -34.57 -13.92 -36.40
CA PRO A 453 -33.78 -14.58 -37.45
C PRO A 453 -32.45 -15.21 -36.97
N GLU A 454 -31.60 -14.46 -36.26
CA GLU A 454 -30.31 -14.93 -35.69
C GLU A 454 -30.27 -14.67 -34.18
N ARG A 455 -29.75 -15.61 -33.37
CA ARG A 455 -29.97 -15.59 -31.89
C ARG A 455 -29.09 -16.55 -31.09
N PHE A 456 -29.13 -16.43 -29.77
CA PHE A 456 -28.76 -17.52 -28.84
C PHE A 456 -29.78 -18.67 -28.91
N GLU A 457 -29.31 -19.89 -29.12
CA GLU A 457 -30.18 -21.07 -29.27
C GLU A 457 -30.63 -21.68 -27.93
N GLY A 458 -29.70 -22.02 -27.03
CA GLY A 458 -30.01 -22.67 -25.75
C GLY A 458 -30.12 -21.72 -24.54
N CYS A 459 -29.46 -20.56 -24.59
CA CYS A 459 -29.41 -19.62 -23.48
C CYS A 459 -30.43 -18.48 -23.69
N GLY A 460 -31.33 -18.26 -22.72
CA GLY A 460 -32.29 -17.15 -22.70
C GLY A 460 -31.61 -15.79 -22.52
N GLN A 461 -30.83 -15.35 -23.52
CA GLN A 461 -29.98 -14.17 -23.49
C GLN A 461 -30.25 -13.20 -24.65
N VAL A 462 -29.87 -11.95 -24.46
CA VAL A 462 -29.85 -10.88 -25.47
C VAL A 462 -28.65 -9.97 -25.21
N LEU A 463 -28.04 -9.43 -26.26
CA LEU A 463 -27.00 -8.40 -26.18
C LEU A 463 -27.55 -7.04 -26.60
N CYS A 464 -26.89 -5.98 -26.17
CA CYS A 464 -27.07 -4.64 -26.72
C CYS A 464 -26.35 -4.50 -28.06
N ARG A 465 -26.79 -3.52 -28.84
CA ARG A 465 -26.26 -3.25 -30.18
C ARG A 465 -24.93 -2.51 -30.13
N GLU A 466 -24.75 -1.67 -29.12
CA GLU A 466 -23.60 -0.79 -28.94
C GLU A 466 -22.40 -1.56 -28.38
N GLY A 467 -21.28 -1.55 -29.12
CA GLY A 467 -20.00 -2.06 -28.64
C GLY A 467 -19.24 -0.95 -27.92
N LEU A 468 -18.94 -1.15 -26.64
CA LEU A 468 -18.35 -0.15 -25.76
C LEU A 468 -16.81 -0.28 -25.73
N THR A 469 -16.11 0.84 -25.95
CA THR A 469 -14.63 0.93 -25.94
C THR A 469 -14.10 2.07 -25.06
N GLY A 470 -14.98 2.83 -24.41
CA GLY A 470 -14.63 3.97 -23.55
C GLY A 470 -15.11 3.77 -22.12
N ARG A 471 -15.26 4.90 -21.40
CA ARG A 471 -15.93 4.93 -20.10
C ARG A 471 -17.45 5.05 -20.27
N CYS A 472 -18.18 4.06 -19.76
CA CYS A 472 -19.62 3.95 -19.93
C CYS A 472 -20.29 3.53 -18.62
N TYR A 473 -21.41 4.16 -18.30
CA TYR A 473 -22.25 3.82 -17.17
C TYR A 473 -23.70 3.62 -17.64
N TRP A 474 -24.36 2.59 -17.13
CA TRP A 474 -25.79 2.37 -17.37
C TRP A 474 -26.44 1.72 -16.16
N GLU A 475 -27.73 1.97 -15.98
CA GLU A 475 -28.53 1.37 -14.92
C GLU A 475 -29.51 0.35 -15.52
N VAL A 476 -29.66 -0.76 -14.81
CA VAL A 476 -30.49 -1.88 -15.21
C VAL A 476 -31.42 -2.20 -14.06
N GLU A 477 -32.73 -2.20 -14.33
CA GLU A 477 -33.75 -2.63 -13.38
C GLU A 477 -34.30 -3.99 -13.80
N TRP A 478 -34.44 -4.90 -12.86
CA TRP A 478 -34.97 -6.23 -13.10
C TRP A 478 -36.18 -6.54 -12.23
N SER A 479 -36.94 -7.57 -12.57
CA SER A 479 -38.10 -8.02 -11.80
C SER A 479 -38.26 -9.54 -11.92
N GLY A 480 -38.92 -10.17 -10.96
CA GLY A 480 -39.20 -11.62 -10.97
C GLY A 480 -38.17 -12.40 -10.16
N GLY A 481 -37.81 -13.61 -10.60
CA GLY A 481 -36.93 -14.53 -9.87
C GLY A 481 -35.43 -14.23 -9.98
N GLY A 482 -35.04 -13.23 -10.78
CA GLY A 482 -33.66 -12.80 -10.96
C GLY A 482 -33.36 -12.24 -12.35
N ALA A 483 -32.13 -11.76 -12.53
CA ALA A 483 -31.52 -11.59 -13.86
C ALA A 483 -30.02 -11.89 -13.86
N VAL A 484 -29.42 -12.09 -15.03
CA VAL A 484 -27.95 -11.98 -15.20
C VAL A 484 -27.67 -10.72 -16.00
N ILE A 485 -26.79 -9.88 -15.49
CA ILE A 485 -26.34 -8.63 -16.10
C ILE A 485 -24.85 -8.79 -16.39
N GLY A 486 -24.43 -8.61 -17.62
CA GLY A 486 -23.02 -8.78 -17.97
C GLY A 486 -22.60 -8.00 -19.20
N VAL A 487 -21.34 -8.20 -19.57
CA VAL A 487 -20.76 -7.72 -20.83
C VAL A 487 -19.97 -8.86 -21.47
N THR A 488 -19.87 -8.86 -22.80
CA THR A 488 -19.13 -9.89 -23.53
C THR A 488 -18.52 -9.38 -24.82
N TYR A 489 -17.46 -10.03 -25.30
CA TYR A 489 -17.00 -9.85 -26.66
C TYR A 489 -18.03 -10.37 -27.68
N LYS A 490 -18.02 -9.79 -28.88
CA LYS A 490 -18.94 -10.17 -29.96
C LYS A 490 -18.87 -11.66 -30.31
N GLY A 491 -17.69 -12.27 -30.15
CA GLY A 491 -17.39 -13.67 -30.47
C GLY A 491 -17.78 -14.71 -29.43
N ILE A 492 -18.69 -14.40 -28.48
CA ILE A 492 -19.32 -15.39 -27.60
C ILE A 492 -20.08 -16.45 -28.43
N SER A 493 -20.04 -17.71 -28.02
CA SER A 493 -20.79 -18.75 -28.73
C SER A 493 -22.29 -18.53 -28.57
N ARG A 494 -23.04 -18.75 -29.64
CA ARG A 494 -24.51 -18.59 -29.66
C ARG A 494 -25.26 -19.90 -29.87
N ARG A 495 -24.53 -21.00 -30.07
CA ARG A 495 -25.10 -22.31 -30.42
C ARG A 495 -24.85 -23.33 -29.32
N GLY A 496 -25.90 -24.08 -28.99
CA GLY A 496 -25.86 -25.09 -27.93
C GLY A 496 -26.20 -24.55 -26.54
N TRP A 497 -25.93 -25.40 -25.54
CA TRP A 497 -26.32 -25.22 -24.13
C TRP A 497 -25.13 -25.20 -23.16
N GLY A 498 -23.91 -25.21 -23.71
CA GLY A 498 -22.67 -25.26 -22.92
C GLY A 498 -22.29 -23.91 -22.30
N ASP A 499 -21.32 -23.95 -21.40
CA ASP A 499 -20.79 -22.80 -20.67
C ASP A 499 -20.24 -21.71 -21.60
N ASP A 500 -19.70 -22.10 -22.77
CA ASP A 500 -19.21 -21.19 -23.82
C ASP A 500 -20.28 -20.22 -24.36
N CYS A 501 -21.56 -20.51 -24.15
CA CYS A 501 -22.67 -19.66 -24.60
C CYS A 501 -23.25 -18.76 -23.50
N CYS A 502 -22.99 -19.08 -22.23
CA CYS A 502 -23.60 -18.41 -21.10
C CYS A 502 -22.73 -17.22 -20.62
N LEU A 503 -23.35 -16.07 -20.39
CA LEU A 503 -22.67 -14.91 -19.80
C LEU A 503 -22.06 -15.29 -18.44
N GLY A 504 -20.76 -15.00 -18.28
CA GLY A 504 -19.95 -15.26 -17.09
C GLY A 504 -19.21 -16.61 -17.09
N TYR A 505 -19.70 -17.63 -17.79
CA TYR A 505 -19.15 -19.00 -17.72
C TYR A 505 -18.04 -19.28 -18.75
N ASN A 506 -17.50 -18.24 -19.38
CA ASN A 506 -16.41 -18.33 -20.34
C ASN A 506 -15.42 -17.17 -20.14
N ASP A 507 -14.29 -17.26 -20.84
CA ASP A 507 -13.21 -16.26 -20.83
C ASP A 507 -13.54 -14.97 -21.61
N LYS A 508 -14.68 -14.93 -22.32
CA LYS A 508 -15.13 -13.81 -23.14
C LYS A 508 -16.22 -12.96 -22.50
N SER A 509 -16.64 -13.27 -21.28
CA SER A 509 -17.76 -12.58 -20.62
C SER A 509 -17.57 -12.45 -19.12
N TRP A 510 -18.15 -11.37 -18.58
CA TRP A 510 -18.17 -11.03 -17.17
C TRP A 510 -19.60 -10.73 -16.78
N SER A 511 -20.07 -11.29 -15.68
CA SER A 511 -21.47 -11.14 -15.30
C SER A 511 -21.70 -11.07 -13.80
N LEU A 512 -22.84 -10.51 -13.45
CA LEU A 512 -23.44 -10.48 -12.13
C LEU A 512 -24.81 -11.14 -12.23
N PHE A 513 -24.98 -12.25 -11.51
CA PHE A 513 -26.26 -12.89 -11.30
C PHE A 513 -26.92 -12.17 -10.12
N CYS A 514 -28.15 -11.74 -10.34
CA CYS A 514 -28.94 -10.99 -9.39
C CYS A 514 -30.11 -11.85 -8.93
N TYR A 515 -30.20 -12.06 -7.62
CA TYR A 515 -31.32 -12.69 -6.93
C TYR A 515 -31.84 -11.75 -5.84
N ASP A 516 -33.00 -12.06 -5.26
CA ASP A 516 -33.62 -11.17 -4.26
C ASP A 516 -32.73 -10.92 -3.04
N ASN A 517 -31.93 -11.91 -2.63
CA ASN A 517 -31.15 -11.88 -1.39
C ASN A 517 -29.63 -12.01 -1.58
N SER A 518 -29.15 -12.16 -2.82
CA SER A 518 -27.72 -12.33 -3.07
C SER A 518 -27.34 -11.91 -4.48
N TYR A 519 -26.06 -11.58 -4.65
CA TYR A 519 -25.46 -11.38 -5.96
C TYR A 519 -24.33 -12.38 -6.13
N ILE A 520 -24.17 -12.88 -7.35
CA ILE A 520 -23.08 -13.80 -7.68
C ILE A 520 -22.32 -13.24 -8.87
N ALA A 521 -21.07 -12.86 -8.67
CA ALA A 521 -20.19 -12.43 -9.74
C ALA A 521 -19.53 -13.64 -10.39
N CYS A 522 -19.49 -13.68 -11.72
CA CYS A 522 -18.94 -14.80 -12.47
C CYS A 522 -18.09 -14.32 -13.66
N HIS A 523 -16.90 -14.92 -13.82
CA HIS A 523 -16.08 -14.81 -15.01
C HIS A 523 -15.26 -16.10 -15.18
N ASN A 524 -15.24 -16.69 -16.38
CA ASN A 524 -14.50 -17.91 -16.69
C ASN A 524 -14.73 -19.04 -15.67
N ASN A 525 -15.99 -19.29 -15.32
CA ASN A 525 -16.41 -20.27 -14.30
C ASN A 525 -15.92 -19.99 -12.87
N ASN A 526 -15.24 -18.87 -12.64
CA ASN A 526 -14.86 -18.44 -11.30
C ASN A 526 -15.98 -17.59 -10.70
N VAL A 527 -16.48 -18.04 -9.55
CA VAL A 527 -17.71 -17.52 -8.94
C VAL A 527 -17.38 -16.89 -7.59
N THR A 528 -17.90 -15.69 -7.36
CA THR A 528 -17.80 -14.98 -6.07
C THR A 528 -19.19 -14.58 -5.60
N THR A 529 -19.62 -15.15 -4.47
CA THR A 529 -20.90 -14.81 -3.84
C THR A 529 -20.77 -13.53 -3.01
N ILE A 530 -21.75 -12.65 -3.14
CA ILE A 530 -21.84 -11.36 -2.45
C ILE A 530 -23.16 -11.39 -1.67
N ASP A 531 -23.04 -11.56 -0.34
CA ASP A 531 -24.18 -11.55 0.57
C ASP A 531 -24.57 -10.11 0.91
N VAL A 532 -25.87 -9.83 0.92
CA VAL A 532 -26.36 -8.46 1.14
C VAL A 532 -27.72 -8.45 1.83
N PRO A 533 -28.09 -7.37 2.56
CA PRO A 533 -29.32 -7.31 3.33
C PRO A 533 -30.59 -7.39 2.47
N SER A 534 -31.62 -8.05 3.02
CA SER A 534 -32.83 -8.58 2.37
C SER A 534 -33.91 -7.55 1.97
N SER A 535 -33.55 -6.32 1.61
CA SER A 535 -34.54 -5.30 1.18
C SER A 535 -34.02 -4.38 0.07
N SER A 536 -33.43 -4.99 -0.95
CA SER A 536 -32.70 -4.24 -1.98
C SER A 536 -33.61 -3.83 -3.13
N PRO A 537 -33.48 -2.61 -3.68
CA PRO A 537 -34.07 -2.28 -4.97
C PRO A 537 -33.47 -3.19 -6.05
N HIS A 538 -34.31 -3.69 -6.96
CA HIS A 538 -33.92 -4.52 -8.10
C HIS A 538 -33.18 -3.74 -9.19
N ARG A 539 -32.28 -2.82 -8.82
CA ARG A 539 -31.53 -1.95 -9.74
C ARG A 539 -30.03 -2.05 -9.53
N VAL A 540 -29.33 -2.26 -10.64
CA VAL A 540 -27.88 -2.42 -10.70
C VAL A 540 -27.31 -1.36 -11.63
N GLY A 541 -26.34 -0.58 -11.14
CA GLY A 541 -25.50 0.27 -11.96
C GLY A 541 -24.28 -0.50 -12.45
N VAL A 542 -23.94 -0.38 -13.73
CA VAL A 542 -22.75 -0.99 -14.32
C VAL A 542 -21.86 0.12 -14.84
N TYR A 543 -20.58 0.09 -14.47
CA TYR A 543 -19.56 1.01 -14.95
C TYR A 543 -18.43 0.25 -15.61
N LEU A 544 -18.20 0.54 -16.89
CA LEU A 544 -17.09 0.05 -17.67
C LEU A 544 -16.07 1.17 -17.83
N ASP A 545 -14.83 0.94 -17.40
CA ASP A 545 -13.66 1.75 -17.75
C ASP A 545 -12.78 0.91 -18.67
N TRP A 546 -13.13 0.89 -19.95
CA TRP A 546 -12.49 0.04 -20.94
C TRP A 546 -10.98 0.33 -21.06
N PRO A 547 -10.50 1.60 -21.11
CA PRO A 547 -9.07 1.91 -21.16
C PRO A 547 -8.31 1.45 -19.91
N ALA A 548 -8.94 1.53 -18.73
CA ALA A 548 -8.34 1.06 -17.48
C ALA A 548 -8.45 -0.46 -17.28
N GLY A 549 -9.19 -1.17 -18.15
CA GLY A 549 -9.41 -2.59 -18.01
C GLY A 549 -10.27 -2.97 -16.80
N THR A 550 -11.23 -2.13 -16.40
CA THR A 550 -12.08 -2.41 -15.23
C THR A 550 -13.57 -2.41 -15.56
N LEU A 551 -14.31 -3.35 -14.96
CA LEU A 551 -15.76 -3.45 -15.02
C LEU A 551 -16.32 -3.56 -13.60
N SER A 552 -17.08 -2.57 -13.17
CA SER A 552 -17.60 -2.48 -11.80
C SER A 552 -19.13 -2.54 -11.79
N PHE A 553 -19.65 -3.27 -10.81
CA PHE A 553 -21.08 -3.38 -10.55
C PHE A 553 -21.41 -2.70 -9.22
N TYR A 554 -22.54 -2.00 -9.22
CA TYR A 554 -23.05 -1.25 -8.08
C TYR A 554 -24.50 -1.61 -7.87
N ARG A 555 -24.92 -1.66 -6.61
CA ARG A 555 -26.32 -1.52 -6.27
C ARG A 555 -26.71 -0.07 -6.41
N ALA A 556 -27.75 0.20 -7.19
CA ALA A 556 -28.26 1.54 -7.38
C ALA A 556 -29.57 1.75 -6.61
N SER A 557 -29.61 2.78 -5.78
CA SER A 557 -30.84 3.39 -5.29
C SER A 557 -30.95 4.80 -5.89
N SER A 558 -32.07 5.50 -5.67
CA SER A 558 -32.37 6.79 -6.30
C SER A 558 -31.16 7.75 -6.34
N ASP A 559 -30.43 7.87 -5.22
CA ASP A 559 -29.28 8.79 -5.11
C ASP A 559 -27.98 8.12 -4.60
N THR A 560 -27.96 6.81 -4.36
CA THR A 560 -26.78 6.13 -3.83
C THR A 560 -26.34 4.95 -4.67
N LEU A 561 -25.02 4.85 -4.89
CA LEU A 561 -24.37 3.71 -5.52
C LEU A 561 -23.53 3.00 -4.48
N THR A 562 -23.90 1.78 -4.13
CA THR A 562 -23.09 0.91 -3.26
C THR A 562 -22.30 -0.05 -4.13
N HIS A 563 -20.97 0.02 -4.06
CA HIS A 563 -20.09 -0.89 -4.82
C HIS A 563 -20.36 -2.35 -4.44
N LEU A 564 -20.49 -3.22 -5.44
CA LEU A 564 -20.65 -4.66 -5.25
C LEU A 564 -19.35 -5.40 -5.58
N ILE A 565 -18.83 -5.21 -6.80
CA ILE A 565 -17.62 -5.89 -7.26
C ILE A 565 -16.98 -5.16 -8.44
N THR A 566 -15.68 -5.35 -8.62
CA THR A 566 -14.94 -4.91 -9.80
C THR A 566 -14.15 -6.07 -10.38
N PHE A 567 -14.35 -6.36 -11.66
CA PHE A 567 -13.45 -7.19 -12.46
C PHE A 567 -12.33 -6.33 -13.03
N THR A 568 -11.12 -6.89 -13.09
CA THR A 568 -9.97 -6.29 -13.78
C THR A 568 -9.54 -7.25 -14.89
N SER A 569 -9.45 -6.77 -16.12
CA SER A 569 -9.04 -7.55 -17.28
C SER A 569 -8.46 -6.66 -18.37
N THR A 570 -7.64 -7.22 -19.25
CA THR A 570 -7.15 -6.52 -20.44
C THR A 570 -8.16 -6.71 -21.56
N PHE A 571 -8.99 -5.69 -21.81
CA PHE A 571 -9.97 -5.77 -22.88
C PHE A 571 -9.32 -5.57 -24.25
N THR A 572 -9.56 -6.49 -25.18
CA THR A 572 -8.93 -6.49 -26.51
C THR A 572 -9.87 -6.06 -27.63
N GLU A 573 -11.18 -6.12 -27.37
CA GLU A 573 -12.25 -5.85 -28.32
C GLU A 573 -13.37 -5.04 -27.65
N PRO A 574 -14.27 -4.41 -28.44
CA PRO A 574 -15.47 -3.77 -27.89
C PRO A 574 -16.31 -4.75 -27.08
N LEU A 575 -16.79 -4.29 -25.93
CA LEU A 575 -17.66 -5.07 -25.03
C LEU A 575 -19.12 -4.73 -25.27
N TYR A 576 -19.95 -5.76 -25.38
CA TYR A 576 -21.39 -5.63 -25.61
C TYR A 576 -22.12 -5.97 -24.31
N PRO A 577 -22.86 -5.03 -23.70
CA PRO A 577 -23.74 -5.34 -22.59
C PRO A 577 -24.74 -6.42 -22.96
N GLY A 578 -25.06 -7.31 -22.03
CA GLY A 578 -25.95 -8.42 -22.27
C GLY A 578 -26.70 -8.86 -21.03
N PHE A 579 -27.87 -9.45 -21.25
CA PHE A 579 -28.80 -9.83 -20.21
C PHE A 579 -29.28 -11.26 -20.40
N ARG A 580 -29.37 -12.02 -19.31
CA ARG A 580 -30.09 -13.29 -19.24
C ARG A 580 -31.29 -13.12 -18.33
N VAL A 581 -32.43 -13.65 -18.75
CA VAL A 581 -33.69 -13.49 -18.01
C VAL A 581 -34.32 -14.85 -17.78
N TRP A 582 -34.70 -15.13 -16.53
CA TRP A 582 -35.44 -16.33 -16.18
C TRP A 582 -36.93 -16.19 -16.50
N PHE A 583 -37.65 -17.30 -16.38
CA PHE A 583 -39.09 -17.32 -16.64
C PHE A 583 -39.85 -16.34 -15.75
N ASP A 584 -40.88 -15.69 -16.33
CA ASP A 584 -41.69 -14.64 -15.68
C ASP A 584 -40.88 -13.47 -15.08
N SER A 585 -39.63 -13.29 -15.52
CA SER A 585 -38.74 -12.21 -15.11
C SER A 585 -38.55 -11.21 -16.24
N SER A 586 -38.12 -10.00 -15.92
CA SER A 586 -37.83 -8.96 -16.90
C SER A 586 -36.60 -8.14 -16.53
N VAL A 587 -35.98 -7.53 -17.54
CA VAL A 587 -34.87 -6.60 -17.40
C VAL A 587 -35.15 -5.37 -18.26
N SER A 588 -34.96 -4.18 -17.71
CA SER A 588 -35.18 -2.88 -18.36
C SER A 588 -33.96 -1.99 -18.19
N LEU A 589 -33.47 -1.42 -19.28
CA LEU A 589 -32.47 -0.35 -19.31
C LEU A 589 -33.12 0.95 -18.83
N LYS A 590 -32.47 1.67 -17.91
CA LYS A 590 -32.98 2.92 -17.32
C LYS A 590 -32.35 4.16 -17.91
#